data_AF-A0A261UMY2-F1
#
_entry.id   AF-A0A261UMY2-F1
#
_cell.length_a   1.000
_cell.length_b   1.000
_cell.length_c   1.000
_cell.angle_alpha   90.00
_cell.angle_beta   90.00
_cell.angle_gamma   90.00
#
_symmetry.space_group_name_H-M   'P 1'
#
loop_
_entity.id
_entity.type
_entity.pdbx_description
1 polymer ?
#
loop_
_entity_poly.entity_id
_entity_poly.type
_entity_poly.pdbx_seq_one_letter_code
_entity_poly.pdbx_strand_id
1 'polypeptide(L)'
;MTASASPVAGAATTALAALSGQPASAPLTRVALAYIEPRFKLYLRFGEPARTLRLDRWRSLAMFMPNAVLCRIRWQANDYGTIRWQLMVMQTCPPLDTAQRLPGVQPGARLLLHAEGENQVRAVLERIDAIEALGIAPATASSAYWRTLANRLAARLPLPEYTAERHAAWLTGRALS
;
A
#
# COMPACT_ATOMS: atom_id res chain seq x y z
N MET A 1 40.19 11.73 49.82
CA MET A 1 38.85 11.14 49.65
C MET A 1 37.98 12.13 48.90
N THR A 2 37.72 11.87 47.62
CA THR A 2 36.50 12.31 46.91
C THR A 2 36.40 11.47 45.65
N ALA A 3 35.29 10.73 45.53
CA ALA A 3 35.01 9.77 44.48
C ALA A 3 34.55 10.48 43.20
N SER A 4 35.07 10.04 42.05
CA SER A 4 34.55 10.41 40.73
C SER A 4 33.40 9.48 40.35
N ALA A 5 32.23 10.05 40.11
CA ALA A 5 31.10 9.38 39.48
C ALA A 5 31.15 9.59 37.96
N SER A 6 31.12 8.50 37.19
CA SER A 6 30.83 8.52 35.75
C SER A 6 29.32 8.58 35.51
N PRO A 7 28.90 9.14 34.36
CA PRO A 7 27.84 8.51 33.61
C PRO A 7 28.23 8.30 32.13
N VAL A 8 28.29 7.02 31.72
CA VAL A 8 28.32 6.60 30.31
C VAL A 8 26.90 6.21 29.92
N ALA A 9 26.16 7.09 29.27
CA ALA A 9 24.89 6.75 28.63
C ALA A 9 24.49 7.86 27.63
N GLY A 10 25.15 7.90 26.47
CA GLY A 10 24.78 8.86 25.41
C GLY A 10 25.11 8.42 23.98
N ALA A 11 25.91 7.37 23.79
CA ALA A 11 26.48 7.07 22.47
C ALA A 11 25.65 6.12 21.58
N ALA A 12 24.56 5.52 22.09
CA ALA A 12 23.82 4.50 21.34
C ALA A 12 22.63 5.04 20.52
N THR A 13 22.13 6.24 20.82
CA THR A 13 20.89 6.76 20.20
C THR A 13 21.14 7.62 18.95
N THR A 14 22.40 7.97 18.67
CA THR A 14 22.79 8.87 17.57
C THR A 14 23.25 8.15 16.30
N ALA A 15 23.36 6.82 16.31
CA ALA A 15 23.75 6.04 15.13
C ALA A 15 22.61 5.82 14.12
N LEU A 16 21.35 6.06 14.51
CA LEU A 16 20.18 5.89 13.62
C LEU A 16 19.82 7.14 12.82
N ALA A 17 20.43 8.29 13.10
CA ALA A 17 20.20 9.55 12.38
C ALA A 17 21.15 9.75 11.17
N ALA A 18 22.23 8.96 11.08
CA ALA A 18 23.33 9.15 10.12
C ALA A 18 23.19 8.35 8.80
N LEU A 19 21.98 7.94 8.42
CA LEU A 19 21.68 7.49 7.05
C LEU A 19 20.95 8.55 6.21
N SER A 20 20.95 9.80 6.70
CA SER A 20 20.52 10.98 5.95
C SER A 20 21.64 11.42 4.99
N GLY A 21 21.78 10.73 3.87
CA GLY A 21 22.86 11.00 2.93
C GLY A 21 22.73 10.28 1.59
N GLN A 22 21.66 10.58 0.85
CA GLN A 22 21.69 10.53 -0.61
C GLN A 22 20.60 11.46 -1.18
N PRO A 23 20.92 12.65 -1.69
CA PRO A 23 20.00 13.38 -2.56
C PRO A 23 20.08 12.81 -3.98
N ALA A 24 18.97 12.91 -4.74
CA ALA A 24 18.78 12.50 -6.14
C ALA A 24 18.20 11.09 -6.41
N SER A 25 17.00 10.83 -5.89
CA SER A 25 15.96 10.10 -6.62
C SER A 25 14.64 10.62 -6.08
N ALA A 26 13.64 10.90 -6.92
CA ALA A 26 12.31 11.29 -6.46
C ALA A 26 11.88 10.37 -5.29
N PRO A 27 11.26 10.88 -4.21
CA PRO A 27 10.97 10.08 -3.03
C PRO A 27 9.99 8.97 -3.38
N LEU A 28 10.54 7.80 -3.68
CA LEU A 28 9.77 6.61 -4.01
C LEU A 28 9.07 6.15 -2.74
N THR A 29 7.78 5.86 -2.86
CA THR A 29 7.05 5.26 -1.76
C THR A 29 7.48 3.81 -1.62
N ARG A 30 7.92 3.44 -0.42
CA ARG A 30 8.44 2.14 -0.05
C ARG A 30 7.33 1.33 0.60
N VAL A 31 6.97 0.20 0.03
CA VAL A 31 5.94 -0.72 0.52
C VAL A 31 6.60 -2.05 0.91
N ALA A 32 6.50 -2.40 2.19
CA ALA A 32 7.01 -3.64 2.74
C ALA A 32 6.09 -4.82 2.38
N LEU A 33 6.72 -5.89 1.92
CA LEU A 33 6.11 -7.18 1.59
C LEU A 33 6.80 -8.27 2.42
N ALA A 34 6.02 -9.28 2.80
CA ALA A 34 6.54 -10.35 3.63
C ALA A 34 5.76 -11.65 3.42
N TYR A 35 6.48 -12.77 3.41
CA TYR A 35 5.94 -14.09 3.14
C TYR A 35 6.49 -15.10 4.14
N ILE A 36 5.66 -15.52 5.09
CA ILE A 36 5.99 -16.50 6.13
C ILE A 36 4.98 -17.63 6.03
N GLU A 37 5.32 -18.67 5.27
CA GLU A 37 4.46 -19.84 5.14
C GLU A 37 4.37 -20.62 6.47
N PRO A 38 3.21 -21.20 6.82
CA PRO A 38 1.86 -21.04 6.22
C PRO A 38 1.02 -19.93 6.87
N ARG A 39 1.63 -19.09 7.72
CA ARG A 39 0.89 -18.25 8.68
C ARG A 39 0.63 -16.83 8.23
N PHE A 40 1.46 -16.26 7.35
CA PHE A 40 1.39 -14.84 7.01
C PHE A 40 1.83 -14.55 5.58
N LYS A 41 0.97 -13.86 4.83
CA LYS A 41 1.23 -13.40 3.46
C LYS A 41 0.89 -11.93 3.35
N LEU A 42 1.87 -11.12 2.97
CA LEU A 42 1.73 -9.70 2.68
C LEU A 42 2.32 -9.44 1.31
N TYR A 43 1.44 -9.29 0.32
CA TYR A 43 1.82 -9.21 -1.09
C TYR A 43 1.00 -8.12 -1.81
N LEU A 44 1.39 -7.84 -3.05
CA LEU A 44 0.69 -6.91 -3.93
C LEU A 44 -0.25 -7.69 -4.85
N ARG A 45 -1.52 -7.29 -4.94
CA ARG A 45 -2.46 -7.83 -5.93
C ARG A 45 -2.29 -7.17 -7.28
N PHE A 46 -2.00 -5.87 -7.29
CA PHE A 46 -1.67 -5.09 -8.47
C PHE A 46 -0.85 -3.86 -8.09
N GLY A 47 -0.25 -3.24 -9.11
CA GLY A 47 0.64 -2.10 -8.99
C GLY A 47 2.04 -2.50 -9.40
N GLU A 48 2.62 -1.78 -10.36
CA GLU A 48 3.95 -2.09 -10.86
C GLU A 48 5.01 -1.37 -10.03
N PRO A 49 5.86 -2.11 -9.29
CA PRO A 49 6.96 -1.49 -8.58
C PRO A 49 8.02 -1.05 -9.57
N ALA A 50 8.48 0.20 -9.45
CA ALA A 50 9.62 0.70 -10.21
C ALA A 50 10.91 -0.06 -9.85
N ARG A 51 11.01 -0.53 -8.60
CA ARG A 51 12.15 -1.33 -8.14
C ARG A 51 11.74 -2.21 -6.97
N THR A 52 12.23 -3.44 -6.94
CA THR A 52 12.04 -4.35 -5.80
C THR A 52 13.38 -4.65 -5.15
N LEU A 53 13.50 -4.36 -3.85
CA LEU A 53 14.68 -4.68 -3.04
C LEU A 53 14.35 -5.86 -2.13
N ARG A 54 15.02 -6.99 -2.33
CA ARG A 54 14.90 -8.12 -1.40
C ARG A 54 15.74 -7.84 -0.17
N LEU A 55 15.10 -7.85 1.02
CA LEU A 55 15.79 -7.64 2.29
C LEU A 55 16.29 -8.97 2.84
N ASP A 56 15.41 -9.97 2.87
CA ASP A 56 15.70 -11.31 3.38
C ASP A 56 15.04 -12.37 2.47
N ARG A 57 15.18 -13.65 2.83
CA ARG A 57 14.51 -14.73 2.11
C ARG A 57 12.97 -14.62 2.12
N TRP A 58 12.39 -13.94 3.11
CA TRP A 58 10.94 -13.79 3.32
C TRP A 58 10.42 -12.36 3.24
N ARG A 59 11.28 -11.34 3.14
CA ARG A 59 10.89 -9.93 3.20
C ARG A 59 11.46 -9.21 1.99
N SER A 60 10.64 -8.39 1.37
CA SER A 60 11.07 -7.52 0.26
C SER A 60 10.41 -6.16 0.38
N LEU A 61 10.96 -5.20 -0.32
CA LEU A 61 10.49 -3.85 -0.40
C LEU A 61 10.20 -3.49 -1.85
N ALA A 62 8.94 -3.16 -2.14
CA ALA A 62 8.52 -2.63 -3.42
C ALA A 62 8.57 -1.10 -3.38
N MET A 63 9.28 -0.50 -4.31
CA MET A 63 9.41 0.95 -4.46
C MET A 63 8.54 1.42 -5.62
N PHE A 64 7.76 2.46 -5.38
CA PHE A 64 6.78 2.99 -6.32
C PHE A 64 7.03 4.47 -6.60
N MET A 65 6.76 4.87 -7.85
CA MET A 65 6.70 6.27 -8.22
C MET A 65 5.59 7.00 -7.44
N PRO A 66 5.70 8.33 -7.22
CA PRO A 66 4.60 9.13 -6.69
C PRO A 66 3.34 9.03 -7.58
N ASN A 67 2.15 9.17 -6.98
CA ASN A 67 0.83 9.06 -7.61
C ASN A 67 0.47 7.68 -8.21
N ALA A 68 1.29 6.66 -8.03
CA ALA A 68 1.01 5.29 -8.42
C ALA A 68 -0.08 4.68 -7.52
N VAL A 69 -1.05 4.00 -8.12
CA VAL A 69 -2.09 3.25 -7.39
C VAL A 69 -1.65 1.79 -7.29
N LEU A 70 -1.72 1.24 -6.08
CA LEU A 70 -1.33 -0.13 -5.78
C LEU A 70 -2.32 -0.78 -4.81
N CYS A 71 -2.44 -2.09 -4.89
CA CYS A 71 -3.26 -2.88 -3.99
C CYS A 71 -2.40 -3.87 -3.22
N ARG A 72 -2.47 -3.77 -1.89
CA ARG A 72 -1.77 -4.66 -0.95
C ARG A 72 -2.78 -5.53 -0.23
N ILE A 73 -2.50 -6.83 -0.21
CA ILE A 73 -3.28 -7.81 0.54
C ILE A 73 -2.44 -8.34 1.70
N ARG A 74 -3.03 -8.30 2.89
CA ARG A 74 -2.52 -8.95 4.10
C ARG A 74 -3.44 -10.11 4.43
N TRP A 75 -2.89 -11.31 4.40
CA TRP A 75 -3.55 -12.52 4.83
C TRP A 75 -2.75 -13.15 5.97
N GLN A 76 -3.43 -13.60 7.00
CA GLN A 76 -2.85 -14.24 8.16
C GLN A 76 -3.74 -15.37 8.64
N ALA A 77 -3.15 -16.53 8.90
CA ALA A 77 -3.82 -17.70 9.44
C ALA A 77 -3.08 -18.25 10.66
N ASN A 78 -3.84 -18.89 11.55
CA ASN A 78 -3.32 -19.78 12.57
C ASN A 78 -3.64 -21.23 12.20
N ASP A 79 -3.33 -22.13 13.12
CA ASP A 79 -3.56 -23.57 12.96
C ASP A 79 -5.08 -23.91 12.89
N TYR A 80 -5.97 -22.94 13.13
CA TYR A 80 -7.43 -23.08 13.06
C TYR A 80 -8.08 -22.37 11.86
N GLY A 81 -7.29 -21.70 11.00
CA GLY A 81 -7.79 -21.03 9.79
C GLY A 81 -7.39 -19.55 9.68
N THR A 82 -8.04 -18.82 8.76
CA THR A 82 -7.74 -17.41 8.48
C THR A 82 -8.16 -16.53 9.67
N ILE A 83 -7.18 -15.90 10.33
CA ILE A 83 -7.43 -14.94 11.41
C ILE A 83 -7.74 -13.56 10.83
N ARG A 84 -6.99 -13.16 9.82
CA ARG A 84 -7.09 -11.81 9.27
C ARG A 84 -6.91 -11.82 7.77
N TRP A 85 -7.88 -11.26 7.07
CA TRP A 85 -7.78 -10.99 5.65
C TRP A 85 -8.15 -9.54 5.40
N GLN A 86 -7.19 -8.77 4.89
CA GLN A 86 -7.30 -7.35 4.69
C GLN A 86 -6.77 -6.99 3.31
N LEU A 87 -7.53 -6.17 2.59
CA LEU A 87 -7.16 -5.60 1.30
C LEU A 87 -7.13 -4.07 1.42
N MET A 88 -6.06 -3.47 0.90
CA MET A 88 -5.89 -2.03 0.90
C MET A 88 -5.49 -1.55 -0.49
N VAL A 89 -6.33 -0.72 -1.10
CA VAL A 89 -5.95 0.05 -2.29
C VAL A 89 -5.48 1.41 -1.84
N MET A 90 -4.28 1.79 -2.25
CA MET A 90 -3.65 3.04 -1.84
C MET A 90 -2.99 3.71 -3.04
N GLN A 91 -2.90 5.04 -2.96
CA GLN A 91 -2.17 5.86 -3.92
C GLN A 91 -0.94 6.44 -3.23
N THR A 92 0.23 6.26 -3.84
CA THR A 92 1.46 6.87 -3.34
C THR A 92 1.36 8.38 -3.46
N CYS A 93 1.85 9.09 -2.45
CA CYS A 93 1.79 10.55 -2.43
C CYS A 93 3.18 11.13 -2.66
N PRO A 94 3.30 12.25 -3.40
CA PRO A 94 4.50 13.06 -3.34
C PRO A 94 4.70 13.59 -1.90
N PRO A 95 5.92 13.97 -1.51
CA PRO A 95 6.28 14.29 -0.13
C PRO A 95 5.55 15.51 0.43
N LEU A 96 4.96 16.33 -0.44
CA LEU A 96 4.21 17.55 -0.10
C LEU A 96 2.70 17.32 0.04
N ASP A 97 2.19 16.14 -0.30
CA ASP A 97 0.76 15.83 -0.23
C ASP A 97 0.40 15.14 1.11
N THR A 98 -0.85 15.27 1.53
CA THR A 98 -1.37 14.71 2.79
C THR A 98 -1.35 13.19 2.74
N ALA A 99 -0.28 12.59 3.27
CA ALA A 99 -0.08 11.15 3.33
C ALA A 99 -0.61 10.56 4.64
N GLN A 100 -1.31 9.43 4.58
CA GLN A 100 -1.65 8.64 5.76
C GLN A 100 -0.49 7.72 6.11
N ARG A 101 -0.16 7.64 7.41
CA ARG A 101 0.80 6.64 7.90
C ARG A 101 0.15 5.27 7.86
N LEU A 102 0.66 4.39 7.01
CA LEU A 102 0.22 3.01 6.91
C LEU A 102 1.36 2.08 7.35
N PRO A 103 1.09 1.05 8.16
CA PRO A 103 2.12 0.11 8.57
C PRO A 103 2.82 -0.53 7.36
N GLY A 104 4.15 -0.45 7.33
CA GLY A 104 4.95 -0.95 6.21
C GLY A 104 4.90 -0.10 4.94
N VAL A 105 4.43 1.15 5.01
CA VAL A 105 4.48 2.11 3.89
C VAL A 105 5.19 3.37 4.36
N GLN A 106 6.26 3.77 3.68
CA GLN A 106 7.03 4.97 4.00
C GLN A 106 7.29 5.81 2.73
N PRO A 107 7.11 7.14 2.75
CA PRO A 107 6.75 8.00 3.90
C PRO A 107 5.27 7.87 4.34
N GLY A 108 4.41 7.42 3.43
CA GLY A 108 2.99 7.18 3.64
C GLY A 108 2.29 7.04 2.30
N ALA A 109 0.98 6.84 2.33
CA ALA A 109 0.16 6.80 1.12
C ALA A 109 -1.25 7.29 1.43
N ARG A 110 -1.97 7.71 0.41
CA ARG A 110 -3.39 8.03 0.51
C ARG A 110 -4.19 6.74 0.37
N LEU A 111 -4.86 6.36 1.44
CA LEU A 111 -5.76 5.21 1.44
C LEU A 111 -7.00 5.53 0.59
N LEU A 112 -7.27 4.70 -0.41
CA LEU A 112 -8.44 4.84 -1.29
C LEU A 112 -9.54 3.87 -0.92
N LEU A 113 -9.16 2.62 -0.61
CA LEU A 113 -10.09 1.57 -0.20
C LEU A 113 -9.44 0.71 0.87
N HIS A 114 -10.24 0.36 1.88
CA HIS A 114 -9.90 -0.62 2.88
C HIS A 114 -11.06 -1.59 3.04
N ALA A 115 -10.76 -2.88 2.89
CA ALA A 115 -11.69 -3.97 3.15
C ALA A 115 -11.05 -4.93 4.15
N GLU A 116 -11.83 -5.39 5.12
CA GLU A 116 -11.42 -6.38 6.11
C GLU A 116 -12.51 -7.44 6.27
N GLY A 117 -12.09 -8.69 6.36
CA GLY A 117 -12.96 -9.85 6.44
C GLY A 117 -13.27 -10.46 5.07
N GLU A 118 -13.65 -11.74 5.08
CA GLU A 118 -13.79 -12.57 3.88
C GLU A 118 -14.77 -11.98 2.85
N ASN A 119 -15.99 -11.64 3.28
CA ASN A 119 -17.03 -11.16 2.37
C ASN A 119 -16.65 -9.84 1.68
N GLN A 120 -16.09 -8.89 2.43
CA GLN A 120 -15.70 -7.60 1.87
C GLN A 120 -14.49 -7.73 0.95
N VAL A 121 -13.47 -8.49 1.36
CA VAL A 121 -12.28 -8.70 0.54
C VAL A 121 -12.63 -9.44 -0.74
N ARG A 122 -13.45 -10.50 -0.67
CA ARG A 122 -13.93 -11.23 -1.85
C ARG A 122 -14.73 -10.33 -2.79
N ALA A 123 -15.68 -9.54 -2.28
CA ALA A 123 -16.46 -8.64 -3.11
C ALA A 123 -15.60 -7.57 -3.83
N VAL A 124 -14.53 -7.09 -3.18
CA VAL A 124 -13.58 -6.17 -3.81
C VAL A 124 -12.70 -6.88 -4.84
N LEU A 125 -12.25 -8.10 -4.55
CA LEU A 125 -11.51 -8.92 -5.52
C LEU A 125 -12.34 -9.19 -6.77
N GLU A 126 -13.63 -9.53 -6.64
CA GLU A 126 -14.54 -9.69 -7.78
C GLU A 126 -14.66 -8.41 -8.63
N ARG A 127 -14.60 -7.23 -8.02
CA ARG A 127 -14.57 -5.96 -8.77
C ARG A 127 -13.24 -5.72 -9.47
N ILE A 128 -12.13 -6.10 -8.84
CA ILE A 128 -10.80 -6.05 -9.46
C ILE A 128 -10.76 -6.99 -10.68
N ASP A 129 -11.23 -8.22 -10.51
CA ASP A 129 -11.25 -9.23 -11.57
C ASP A 129 -12.16 -8.80 -12.73
N ALA A 130 -13.29 -8.15 -12.44
CA ALA A 130 -14.16 -7.56 -13.48
C ALA A 130 -13.45 -6.43 -14.26
N ILE A 131 -12.62 -5.61 -13.61
CA ILE A 131 -11.84 -4.56 -14.27
C ILE A 131 -10.74 -5.19 -15.15
N GLU A 132 -10.06 -6.22 -14.65
CA GLU A 132 -9.05 -6.95 -15.40
C GLU A 132 -9.65 -7.66 -16.62
N ALA A 133 -10.88 -8.20 -16.50
CA ALA A 133 -11.61 -8.81 -17.61
C ALA A 133 -11.95 -7.81 -18.74
N LEU A 134 -12.04 -6.52 -18.44
CA LEU A 134 -12.17 -5.45 -19.44
C LEU A 134 -10.83 -5.09 -20.11
N GLY A 135 -9.73 -5.76 -19.75
CA GLY A 135 -8.39 -5.45 -20.25
C GLY A 135 -7.78 -4.18 -19.63
N ILE A 136 -8.37 -3.66 -18.56
CA ILE A 136 -7.92 -2.44 -17.88
C ILE A 136 -7.04 -2.85 -16.70
N ALA A 137 -5.83 -2.30 -16.64
CA ALA A 137 -4.99 -2.48 -15.46
C ALA A 137 -5.66 -1.79 -14.23
N PRO A 138 -5.95 -2.48 -13.12
CA PRO A 138 -6.61 -1.85 -11.96
C PRO A 138 -5.81 -0.69 -11.36
N ALA A 139 -4.49 -0.69 -11.55
CA ALA A 139 -3.59 0.40 -11.18
C ALA A 139 -3.82 1.70 -11.99
N THR A 140 -4.41 1.61 -13.18
CA THR A 140 -4.78 2.77 -14.00
C THR A 140 -6.23 3.19 -13.79
N ALA A 141 -7.02 2.47 -13.00
CA ALA A 141 -8.38 2.89 -12.70
C ALA A 141 -8.40 4.18 -11.86
N SER A 142 -9.48 4.96 -12.00
CA SER A 142 -9.62 6.25 -11.33
C SER A 142 -9.55 6.13 -9.80
N SER A 143 -8.74 6.97 -9.15
CA SER A 143 -8.68 7.03 -7.67
C SER A 143 -10.02 7.46 -7.05
N ALA A 144 -10.85 8.22 -7.77
CA ALA A 144 -12.20 8.58 -7.35
C ALA A 144 -13.11 7.34 -7.32
N TYR A 145 -13.02 6.45 -8.31
CA TYR A 145 -13.78 5.20 -8.34
C TYR A 145 -13.48 4.34 -7.11
N TRP A 146 -12.19 4.17 -6.77
CA TRP A 146 -11.79 3.39 -5.59
C TRP A 146 -12.37 3.96 -4.29
N ARG A 147 -12.44 5.29 -4.15
CA ARG A 147 -13.09 5.94 -3.00
C ARG A 147 -14.61 5.72 -2.99
N THR A 148 -15.28 5.83 -4.13
CA THR A 148 -16.72 5.54 -4.23
C THR A 148 -17.01 4.08 -3.86
N LEU A 149 -16.18 3.16 -4.32
CA LEU A 149 -16.26 1.75 -3.98
C LEU A 149 -16.10 1.55 -2.47
N ALA A 150 -15.11 2.18 -1.84
CA ALA A 150 -14.89 2.12 -0.39
C ALA A 150 -16.09 2.67 0.42
N ASN A 151 -16.64 3.81 -0.01
CA ASN A 151 -17.80 4.41 0.64
C ASN A 151 -19.03 3.50 0.56
N ARG A 152 -19.28 2.88 -0.61
CA ARG A 152 -20.39 1.94 -0.79
C ARG A 152 -20.19 0.63 -0.04
N LEU A 153 -18.96 0.14 0.03
CA LEU A 153 -18.59 -1.03 0.83
C LEU A 153 -18.90 -0.78 2.32
N ALA A 154 -18.47 0.37 2.85
CA ALA A 154 -18.75 0.77 4.24
C ALA A 154 -20.27 0.94 4.50
N ALA A 155 -20.99 1.48 3.54
CA ALA A 155 -22.45 1.64 3.59
C ALA A 155 -23.24 0.34 3.30
N ARG A 156 -22.57 -0.78 2.98
CA ARG A 156 -23.18 -2.05 2.57
C ARG A 156 -24.15 -1.90 1.39
N LEU A 157 -23.84 -0.98 0.48
CA LEU A 157 -24.60 -0.71 -0.72
C LEU A 157 -24.07 -1.52 -1.91
N PRO A 158 -24.87 -1.70 -2.98
CA PRO A 158 -24.42 -2.38 -4.19
C PRO A 158 -23.16 -1.71 -4.77
N LEU A 159 -22.14 -2.53 -5.01
CA LEU A 159 -20.84 -2.07 -5.48
C LEU A 159 -20.97 -1.57 -6.93
N PRO A 160 -20.44 -0.38 -7.25
CA PRO A 160 -20.55 0.20 -8.57
C PRO A 160 -19.67 -0.56 -9.55
N GLU A 161 -20.23 -0.84 -10.72
CA GLU A 161 -19.48 -1.38 -11.85
C GLU A 161 -18.54 -0.32 -12.43
N TYR A 162 -17.40 -0.78 -12.94
CA TYR A 162 -16.45 0.04 -13.67
C TYR A 162 -16.56 -0.29 -15.14
N THR A 163 -16.87 0.70 -15.97
CA THR A 163 -17.06 0.53 -17.41
C THR A 163 -15.88 1.13 -18.17
N ALA A 164 -15.62 0.61 -19.38
CA ALA A 164 -14.58 1.13 -20.26
C ALA A 164 -14.84 2.59 -20.66
N GLU A 165 -16.10 2.98 -20.87
CA GLU A 165 -16.48 4.37 -21.14
C GLU A 165 -16.09 5.32 -20.01
N ARG A 166 -16.34 4.92 -18.75
CA ARG A 166 -15.93 5.69 -17.57
C ARG A 166 -14.40 5.78 -17.48
N HIS A 167 -13.69 4.71 -17.87
CA HIS A 167 -12.23 4.73 -17.92
C HIS A 167 -11.71 5.73 -18.96
N ALA A 168 -12.26 5.70 -20.17
CA ALA A 168 -11.90 6.63 -21.24
C ALA A 168 -12.17 8.10 -20.86
N ALA A 169 -13.35 8.39 -20.30
CA ALA A 169 -13.70 9.73 -19.84
C ALA A 169 -12.72 10.25 -18.78
N TRP A 170 -12.30 9.38 -17.85
CA TRP A 170 -11.31 9.73 -16.84
C TRP A 170 -9.91 9.95 -17.43
N LEU A 171 -9.48 9.14 -18.40
CA LEU A 171 -8.21 9.33 -19.10
C LEU A 171 -8.17 10.68 -19.82
N THR A 172 -9.24 11.05 -20.52
CA THR A 172 -9.36 12.37 -21.16
C THR A 172 -9.30 13.50 -20.13
N GLY A 173 -10.02 13.37 -19.00
CA GLY A 173 -9.97 14.34 -17.92
C GLY A 173 -8.58 14.50 -17.29
N ARG A 174 -7.79 13.43 -17.22
CA ARG A 174 -6.42 13.45 -16.70
C ARG A 174 -5.42 14.09 -17.68
N ALA A 175 -5.68 14.01 -18.98
CA ALA A 175 -4.84 14.67 -19.99
C ALA A 175 -5.01 16.20 -20.01
N LEU A 176 -6.10 16.71 -19.42
CA LEU A 176 -6.45 18.13 -19.38
C LEU A 176 -5.96 18.85 -18.10
N SER A 177 -5.37 18.13 -17.15
CA SER A 177 -4.90 18.64 -15.85
C SER A 177 -3.38 18.72 -15.77
#